data_AF-A0A9W7A658-F1
#
_entry.id   AF-A0A9W7A658-F1
#
_cell.length_a   1.000
_cell.length_b   1.000
_cell.length_c   1.000
_cell.angle_alpha   90.00
_cell.angle_beta   90.00
_cell.angle_gamma   90.00
#
_symmetry.space_group_name_H-M   'P 1'
#
loop_
_entity.id
_entity.type
_entity.pdbx_description
1 polymer ?
#
loop_
_entity_poly.entity_id
_entity_poly.type
_entity_poly.pdbx_seq_one_letter_code
_entity_poly.pdbx_strand_id
1 'polypeptide(L)' 'MCIEDATDSMETTYFDEEAEAAKEAVNEAVKQFEGIVADLTDLDQKNSVLRGNGLKVEQLKGELQLMLTGGH' A
#
# COMPACT_ATOMS: atom_id res chain seq x y z
N MET A 1 7.81 7.32 -5.85
CA MET A 1 7.37 6.37 -6.87
C MET A 1 6.19 5.60 -6.33
N CYS A 2 5.18 5.38 -7.17
CA CYS A 2 4.00 4.58 -6.87
C CYS A 2 4.09 3.21 -7.56
N ILE A 3 3.10 2.35 -7.29
CA ILE A 3 3.00 1.03 -7.93
C ILE A 3 2.90 1.14 -9.46
N GLU A 4 2.28 2.20 -10.00
CA GLU A 4 2.19 2.42 -11.44
C GLU A 4 3.56 2.67 -12.06
N ASP A 5 4.39 3.53 -11.46
CA ASP A 5 5.76 3.81 -11.93
C ASP A 5 6.56 2.50 -12.03
N ALA A 6 6.55 1.70 -10.95
CA ALA A 6 7.23 0.41 -10.89
C ALA A 6 6.66 -0.61 -11.89
N THR A 7 5.37 -0.56 -12.19
CA THR A 7 4.76 -1.43 -13.19
C THR A 7 5.22 -1.07 -14.60
N ASP A 8 5.34 0.24 -14.90
CA ASP A 8 5.79 0.74 -16.20
C ASP A 8 7.28 0.44 -16.47
N SER A 9 8.10 0.31 -15.42
CA SER A 9 9.53 0.01 -15.55
C SER A 9 9.87 -1.48 -15.50
N MET A 10 8.89 -2.39 -15.45
CA MET A 10 9.05 -3.83 -15.21
C MET A 10 9.98 -4.57 -16.20
N GLU A 11 10.08 -4.10 -17.44
CA GLU A 11 10.97 -4.68 -18.46
C GLU A 11 12.37 -3.99 -18.49
N THR A 12 12.67 -3.15 -17.52
CA THR A 12 13.88 -2.33 -17.48
C THR A 12 14.74 -2.66 -16.26
N THR A 13 16.02 -2.26 -16.30
CA THR A 13 16.92 -2.39 -15.14
C THR A 13 16.52 -1.51 -13.95
N TYR A 14 15.58 -0.58 -14.13
CA TYR A 14 15.11 0.32 -13.08
C TYR A 14 14.05 -0.35 -12.20
N PHE A 15 13.41 -1.42 -12.67
CA PHE A 15 12.31 -2.08 -11.97
C PHE A 15 12.61 -2.35 -10.49
N ASP A 16 13.79 -2.89 -10.18
CA ASP A 16 14.14 -3.25 -8.80
C ASP A 16 14.16 -2.04 -7.86
N GLU A 17 14.66 -0.89 -8.34
CA GLU A 17 14.70 0.36 -7.56
C GLU A 17 13.30 0.94 -7.38
N GLU A 18 12.52 0.98 -8.46
CA GLU A 18 11.17 1.53 -8.44
C GLU A 18 10.20 0.66 -7.63
N ALA A 19 10.34 -0.66 -7.72
CA ALA A 19 9.59 -1.64 -6.95
C ALA A 19 9.88 -1.51 -5.44
N GLU A 20 11.14 -1.31 -5.05
CA GLU A 20 11.47 -1.09 -3.63
C GLU A 20 10.92 0.24 -3.13
N ALA A 21 11.03 1.31 -3.92
CA ALA A 21 10.45 2.61 -3.58
C ALA A 21 8.91 2.56 -3.45
N ALA A 22 8.23 1.83 -4.33
CA ALA A 22 6.79 1.59 -4.27
C ALA A 22 6.43 0.77 -3.02
N LYS A 23 7.20 -0.28 -2.71
CA LYS A 23 7.03 -1.11 -1.51
C LYS A 23 7.19 -0.30 -0.22
N GLU A 24 8.21 0.55 -0.12
CA GLU A 24 8.40 1.44 1.02
C GLU A 24 7.21 2.39 1.20
N ALA A 25 6.75 3.03 0.12
CA ALA A 25 5.63 3.96 0.14
C ALA A 25 4.33 3.28 0.61
N VAL A 26 4.03 2.09 0.10
CA VAL A 26 2.84 1.31 0.48
C VAL A 26 2.93 0.90 1.95
N ASN A 27 4.08 0.39 2.39
CA ASN A 27 4.26 -0.04 3.78
C ASN A 27 4.10 1.12 4.76
N GLU A 28 4.62 2.31 4.43
CA GLU A 28 4.46 3.48 5.28
C GLU A 28 2.99 3.94 5.33
N ALA A 29 2.27 3.94 4.20
CA ALA A 29 0.84 4.26 4.16
C ALA A 29 0.00 3.29 5.00
N VAL A 30 0.25 1.98 4.89
CA VAL A 30 -0.40 0.94 5.69
C VAL A 30 -0.13 1.17 7.18
N LYS A 31 1.13 1.39 7.54
CA LYS A 31 1.55 1.61 8.93
C LYS A 31 0.90 2.85 9.54
N GLN A 32 0.82 3.96 8.80
CA GLN A 32 0.14 5.17 9.27
C GLN A 32 -1.35 4.94 9.50
N PHE A 33 -2.01 4.22 8.59
CA PHE A 33 -3.42 3.84 8.76
C PHE A 33 -3.63 2.97 10.00
N GLU A 34 -2.82 1.94 10.18
CA GLU A 34 -2.89 1.05 11.35
C GLU A 34 -2.62 1.81 12.65
N GLY A 35 -1.67 2.76 12.63
CA GLY A 35 -1.39 3.67 13.75
C GLY A 35 -2.62 4.51 14.13
N ILE A 36 -3.25 5.16 13.16
CA ILE A 36 -4.48 5.95 13.39
C ILE A 36 -5.58 5.06 14.00
N VAL A 37 -5.79 3.86 13.46
CA VAL A 37 -6.82 2.93 13.95
C VAL A 37 -6.50 2.41 15.36
N ALA A 38 -5.22 2.31 15.72
CA ALA A 38 -4.77 1.92 17.05
C ALA A 38 -4.96 3.06 18.07
N ASP A 39 -4.72 4.31 17.67
CA ASP A 39 -4.86 5.50 18.53
C ASP A 39 -6.32 5.86 18.83
N LEU A 40 -7.26 5.40 18.00
CA LEU A 40 -8.69 5.62 18.22
C LEU A 40 -9.25 4.70 19.31
N THR A 41 -9.54 5.30 20.47
CA THR A 41 -10.19 4.61 21.61
C THR A 41 -11.71 4.57 21.50
N ASP A 42 -12.31 5.50 20.74
CA ASP A 42 -13.75 5.53 20.49
C ASP A 42 -14.13 4.55 19.37
N LEU A 43 -15.04 3.62 19.68
CA LEU A 43 -15.41 2.53 18.76
C LEU A 43 -16.14 3.04 17.52
N ASP A 44 -16.96 4.08 17.64
CA ASP A 44 -17.72 4.60 16.49
C ASP A 44 -16.80 5.32 15.51
N GLN A 45 -15.85 6.12 16.01
CA GLN A 45 -14.80 6.74 15.20
C GLN A 45 -13.91 5.68 14.53
N LYS A 46 -13.47 4.67 15.28
CA LYS A 46 -12.67 3.56 14.75
C LYS A 46 -13.42 2.82 13.63
N ASN A 47 -14.69 2.49 13.85
CA ASN A 47 -15.53 1.83 12.86
C ASN A 47 -15.77 2.70 11.62
N SER A 48 -15.93 4.01 11.79
CA SER A 48 -16.07 4.98 10.69
C SER A 48 -14.81 4.99 9.81
N VAL A 49 -13.63 5.08 10.43
CA VAL A 49 -12.33 5.06 9.72
C VAL A 49 -12.10 3.73 9.00
N LEU A 50 -12.37 2.61 9.67
CA LEU A 50 -12.26 1.26 9.08
C LEU A 50 -13.19 1.09 7.88
N ARG A 51 -14.44 1.54 7.96
CA ARG A 51 -15.38 1.47 6.83
C ARG A 51 -14.97 2.37 5.66
N GLY A 52 -14.41 3.54 5.93
CA GLY A 52 -14.01 4.50 4.88
C GLY A 52 -12.71 4.13 4.15
N ASN A 53 -11.78 3.44 4.82
CA ASN A 53 -10.41 3.26 4.33
C ASN A 53 -9.92 1.81 4.35
N GLY A 54 -10.53 0.92 5.14
CA GLY A 54 -10.04 -0.46 5.30
C GLY A 54 -9.96 -1.22 3.97
N LEU A 55 -11.00 -1.16 3.14
CA LEU A 55 -10.96 -1.80 1.82
C LEU A 55 -9.86 -1.23 0.91
N LYS A 56 -9.66 0.09 0.94
CA LYS A 56 -8.64 0.75 0.11
C LYS A 56 -7.22 0.33 0.49
N VAL A 57 -6.97 0.15 1.79
CA VAL A 57 -5.70 -0.34 2.30
C VAL A 57 -5.45 -1.78 1.87
N GLU A 58 -6.47 -2.63 1.92
CA GLU A 58 -6.35 -4.01 1.43
C GLU A 58 -6.17 -4.08 -0.09
N GLN A 59 -6.83 -3.20 -0.86
CA GLN A 59 -6.61 -3.06 -2.30
C GLN A 59 -5.17 -2.64 -2.61
N LEU A 60 -4.64 -1.64 -1.90
CA LEU A 60 -3.26 -1.17 -2.08
C LEU A 60 -2.23 -2.28 -1.80
N LYS A 61 -2.45 -3.08 -0.74
CA LYS A 61 -1.61 -4.26 -0.44
C LYS A 61 -1.69 -5.29 -1.56
N GLY A 62 -2.89 -5.53 -2.10
CA GLY A 62 -3.12 -6.45 -3.21
C GLY A 62 -2.43 -5.99 -4.51
N GLU A 63 -2.52 -4.71 -4.85
CA GLU A 63 -1.85 -4.12 -6.01
C GLU A 63 -0.32 -4.26 -5.90
N LEU A 64 0.26 -3.96 -4.74
CA LEU A 64 1.69 -4.20 -4.49
C LEU A 64 2.05 -5.67 -4.65
N GLN A 65 1.25 -6.59 -4.10
CA GLN A 65 1.50 -8.02 -4.22
C GLN A 65 1.44 -8.49 -5.68
N LEU A 66 0.48 -8.01 -6.46
CA LEU A 66 0.35 -8.32 -7.87
C LEU A 66 1.56 -7.81 -8.66
N MET A 67 2.02 -6.58 -8.39
CA MET A 67 3.23 -6.03 -9.01
C MET A 67 4.47 -6.88 -8.69
N LEU A 68 4.65 -7.29 -7.43
CA LEU A 68 5.81 -8.07 -6.99
C LEU A 68 5.82 -9.52 -7.50
N THR A 69 4.65 -10.11 -7.73
CA THR A 69 4.52 -11.54 -8.11
C THR A 69 4.18 -11.75 -9.59
N GLY A 70 3.65 -10.73 -10.26
CA GLY A 70 3.31 -10.74 -11.69
C GLY A 70 4.46 -10.36 -12.61
N GLY A 71 5.60 -9.88 -12.08
CA GLY A 71 6.82 -9.59 -12.85
C GLY A 71 7.70 -10.82 -13.12
N HIS A 72 7.13 -11.87 -13.71
CA HIS A 72 7.84 -13.06 -14.19
C HIS A 72 7.54 -13.36 -15.66
#